data_AF-A0A9P9N1E0-F1
#
_entry.id   AF-A0A9P9N1E0-F1
#
_cell.length_a   1.000
_cell.length_b   1.000
_cell.length_c   1.000
_cell.angle_alpha   90.00
_cell.angle_beta   90.00
_cell.angle_gamma   90.00
#
_symmetry.space_group_name_H-M   'P 1'
#
loop_
_entity.id
_entity.type
_entity.pdbx_description
1 polymer ?
#
loop_
_entity_poly.entity_id
_entity_poly.type
_entity_poly.pdbx_seq_one_letter_code
_entity_poly.pdbx_strand_id
1 'polypeptide(L)'
;MHIPILSLGLLGGLTFAAPAPAPAPAPAPVPVPVPTAAALLPRVRGTEWINYTTLTGFFLQDESSTVPGGFDYWQKFEHYVWRLNRGSGRNVQYKVLYLGRHGEGYHNVAESYYGTPLWNCYWSLQDGNGTSVWADAKITSNGVAQALKANAFWANAIKTTKTPLPESYYSSPLTRCLQTSNLTFSGLDLPSGKPFIPTVKEFFREGISGHTCDRRGTKSYIQSSFPTYNIEAGFTETDELWKPLLAEERENQDIRSKQVLDDVFGSDDSTYISVTSHSGEITSLLRVLKHRVFSLSTGQVIPVLVKAETIVAGAPATTTLPWSAISTCASPVPGATSP
;
A
#
# COMPACT_ATOMS: atom_id res chain seq x y z
N MET A 1 6.89 2.88 36.33
CA MET A 1 6.92 4.19 37.01
C MET A 1 5.62 4.92 36.66
N HIS A 2 4.85 5.33 37.66
CA HIS A 2 3.47 5.84 37.59
C HIS A 2 3.40 7.36 37.28
N ILE A 3 2.43 7.77 36.43
CA ILE A 3 1.52 8.97 36.47
C ILE A 3 2.22 10.38 36.37
N PRO A 4 1.70 11.43 35.64
CA PRO A 4 0.30 11.86 35.63
C PRO A 4 -0.36 12.41 34.33
N ILE A 5 -1.70 12.41 34.44
CA ILE A 5 -2.73 13.19 33.74
C ILE A 5 -2.54 14.69 34.02
N LEU A 6 -2.80 15.56 33.03
CA LEU A 6 -3.08 16.97 33.25
C LEU A 6 -4.19 17.47 32.31
N SER A 7 -5.31 17.86 32.92
CA SER A 7 -6.34 18.73 32.36
C SER A 7 -5.91 20.19 32.49
N LEU A 8 -6.22 21.02 31.49
CA LEU A 8 -6.31 22.49 31.55
C LEU A 8 -7.34 22.84 30.46
N GLY A 9 -8.46 23.53 30.69
CA GLY A 9 -8.66 24.69 31.54
C GLY A 9 -9.09 25.84 30.61
N LEU A 10 -10.39 26.10 30.53
CA LEU A 10 -10.97 27.25 29.82
C LEU A 10 -10.39 28.56 30.38
N LEU A 11 -9.93 29.44 29.50
CA LEU A 11 -9.96 30.89 29.74
C LEU A 11 -10.29 31.60 28.43
N GLY A 12 -11.39 32.35 28.48
CA GLY A 12 -11.82 33.26 27.43
C GLY A 12 -10.93 34.49 27.34
N GLY A 13 -10.76 34.97 26.12
CA GLY A 13 -10.19 36.27 25.81
C GLY A 13 -10.81 36.77 24.52
N LEU A 14 -11.58 37.86 24.63
CA LEU A 14 -12.08 38.65 23.50
C LEU A 14 -10.90 39.26 22.74
N THR A 15 -10.89 39.10 21.42
CA THR A 15 -10.01 39.88 20.53
C THR A 15 -10.82 40.51 19.41
N PHE A 16 -10.58 41.80 19.20
CA PHE A 16 -11.20 42.65 18.19
C PHE A 16 -10.78 42.22 16.78
N ALA A 17 -11.74 42.10 15.86
CA ALA A 17 -11.49 41.82 14.45
C ALA A 17 -11.01 43.08 13.72
N ALA A 18 -9.78 43.03 13.20
CA ALA A 18 -9.29 43.99 12.20
C ALA A 18 -9.78 43.58 10.80
N PRO A 19 -10.01 44.52 9.87
CA PRO A 19 -10.48 44.21 8.52
C PRO A 19 -9.42 43.43 7.72
N ALA A 20 -9.88 42.45 6.95
CA ALA A 20 -9.04 41.58 6.15
C ALA A 20 -8.27 42.37 5.06
N PRO A 21 -6.97 42.10 4.86
CA PRO A 21 -6.22 42.68 3.74
C PRO A 21 -6.69 42.08 2.41
N ALA A 22 -6.64 42.90 1.36
CA ALA A 22 -6.99 42.50 -0.01
C ALA A 22 -6.13 41.31 -0.50
N PRO A 23 -6.70 40.41 -1.34
CA PRO A 23 -5.99 39.24 -1.83
C PRO A 23 -4.77 39.65 -2.68
N ALA A 24 -3.62 39.03 -2.39
CA ALA A 24 -2.41 39.21 -3.17
C ALA A 24 -2.59 38.65 -4.60
N PRO A 25 -1.95 39.26 -5.62
CA PRO A 25 -1.99 38.75 -6.99
C PRO A 25 -1.42 37.34 -7.06
N ALA A 26 -2.03 36.50 -7.91
CA ALA A 26 -1.61 35.12 -8.12
C ALA A 26 -0.12 35.05 -8.52
N PRO A 27 0.67 34.14 -7.92
CA PRO A 27 2.06 33.97 -8.29
C PRO A 27 2.17 33.52 -9.75
N ALA A 28 3.16 34.07 -10.46
CA ALA A 28 3.50 33.65 -11.81
C ALA A 28 3.82 32.13 -11.83
N PRO A 29 3.48 31.41 -12.91
CA PRO A 29 3.77 29.98 -13.02
C PRO A 29 5.27 29.75 -12.83
N VAL A 30 5.61 28.94 -11.83
CA VAL A 30 6.98 28.51 -11.57
C VAL A 30 7.43 27.66 -12.75
N PRO A 31 8.61 27.91 -13.35
CA PRO A 31 9.16 27.05 -14.39
C PRO A 31 9.31 25.63 -13.86
N VAL A 32 8.76 24.66 -14.58
CA VAL A 32 8.92 23.23 -14.28
C VAL A 32 10.43 22.93 -14.25
N PRO A 33 10.97 22.31 -13.17
CA PRO A 33 12.35 21.89 -13.14
C PRO A 33 12.64 20.95 -14.32
N VAL A 34 13.63 21.31 -15.14
CA VAL A 34 14.17 20.42 -16.16
C VAL A 34 14.81 19.22 -15.44
N PRO A 35 14.47 17.97 -15.79
CA PRO A 35 15.00 16.81 -15.11
C PRO A 35 16.53 16.78 -15.24
N THR A 36 17.21 16.84 -14.10
CA THR A 36 18.66 16.65 -14.02
C THR A 36 19.01 15.22 -14.43
N ALA A 37 20.13 15.08 -15.15
CA ALA A 37 20.57 13.90 -15.88
C ALA A 37 20.31 12.54 -15.19
N ALA A 38 19.70 11.66 -16.00
CA ALA A 38 19.41 10.26 -15.76
C ALA A 38 20.49 9.44 -15.04
N ALA A 39 20.11 8.78 -13.96
CA ALA A 39 20.59 7.43 -13.68
C ALA A 39 19.62 6.46 -14.39
N LEU A 40 19.77 6.27 -15.70
CA LEU A 40 19.03 5.25 -16.44
C LEU A 40 19.37 3.89 -15.83
N LEU A 41 18.51 3.37 -14.97
CA LEU A 41 18.46 1.95 -14.68
C LEU A 41 18.15 1.22 -16.01
N PRO A 42 18.71 0.03 -16.22
CA PRO A 42 18.34 -0.75 -17.38
C PRO A 42 16.87 -1.15 -17.20
N ARG A 43 16.00 -0.69 -18.13
CA ARG A 43 14.78 -1.41 -18.48
C ARG A 43 15.15 -2.87 -18.55
N VAL A 44 14.63 -3.70 -17.64
CA VAL A 44 14.93 -5.14 -17.57
C VAL A 44 14.84 -5.70 -18.99
N ARG A 45 15.99 -5.91 -19.63
CA ARG A 45 16.05 -6.49 -20.99
C ARG A 45 15.81 -7.99 -20.84
N GLY A 46 15.46 -8.70 -21.92
CA GLY A 46 15.13 -10.13 -21.87
C GLY A 46 16.22 -11.07 -21.28
N THR A 47 17.40 -10.54 -20.95
CA THR A 47 18.53 -11.25 -20.33
C THR A 47 18.86 -10.75 -18.91
N GLU A 48 17.98 -9.95 -18.30
CA GLU A 48 18.19 -9.36 -16.98
C GLU A 48 17.04 -9.73 -16.04
N TRP A 49 17.33 -9.80 -14.74
CA TRP A 49 16.31 -9.94 -13.70
C TRP A 49 16.77 -9.28 -12.41
N ILE A 50 15.82 -8.89 -11.56
CA ILE A 50 16.11 -8.25 -10.27
C ILE A 50 16.05 -9.30 -9.15
N ASN A 51 17.17 -9.45 -8.44
CA ASN A 51 17.26 -10.21 -7.21
C ASN A 51 17.00 -9.31 -6.01
N TYR A 52 16.02 -9.68 -5.18
CA TYR A 52 15.70 -8.97 -3.96
C TYR A 52 16.32 -9.64 -2.73
N THR A 53 16.73 -8.80 -1.79
CA THR A 53 17.06 -9.19 -0.42
C THR A 53 16.63 -8.07 0.53
N THR A 54 16.02 -8.43 1.65
CA THR A 54 15.71 -7.46 2.71
C THR A 54 16.91 -7.29 3.64
N LEU A 55 17.22 -6.04 4.00
CA LEU A 55 18.19 -5.70 5.04
C LEU A 55 17.44 -5.55 6.37
N THR A 56 17.83 -6.35 7.37
CA THR A 56 17.17 -6.40 8.68
C THR A 56 17.96 -5.64 9.75
N GLY A 57 17.40 -5.55 10.97
CA GLY A 57 18.03 -4.92 12.13
C GLY A 57 17.68 -3.45 12.29
N PHE A 58 16.73 -2.95 11.48
CA PHE A 58 16.24 -1.57 11.54
C PHE A 58 14.83 -1.51 12.14
N PHE A 59 14.00 -2.52 11.87
CA PHE A 59 12.61 -2.51 12.31
C PHE A 59 12.30 -3.73 13.16
N LEU A 60 11.57 -3.56 14.26
CA LEU A 60 11.11 -4.69 15.10
C LEU A 60 10.37 -5.77 14.29
N GLN A 61 9.75 -5.35 13.18
CA GLN A 61 9.01 -6.19 12.25
C GLN A 61 9.93 -7.03 11.35
N ASP A 62 11.21 -6.68 11.19
CA ASP A 62 12.20 -7.49 10.48
C ASP A 62 12.98 -8.41 11.42
N GLU A 63 13.42 -7.87 12.56
CA GLU A 63 14.23 -8.58 13.55
C GLU A 63 13.78 -8.17 14.97
N SER A 64 13.33 -9.14 15.77
CA SER A 64 12.73 -8.87 17.09
C SER A 64 13.73 -8.40 18.15
N SER A 65 15.04 -8.54 17.89
CA SER A 65 16.12 -8.03 18.74
C SER A 65 16.38 -6.52 18.52
N THR A 66 15.80 -5.93 17.48
CA THR A 66 16.01 -4.51 17.13
C THR A 66 15.58 -3.60 18.28
N VAL A 67 16.44 -2.65 18.63
CA VAL A 67 16.09 -1.58 19.59
C VAL A 67 15.87 -0.28 18.81
N PRO A 68 14.63 0.03 18.41
CA PRO A 68 14.35 1.33 17.79
C PRO A 68 14.52 2.42 18.85
N GLY A 69 15.26 3.48 18.57
CA GLY A 69 15.50 4.51 19.60
C GLY A 69 16.09 5.82 19.11
N GLY A 70 15.83 6.88 19.88
CA GLY A 70 16.42 8.21 19.70
C GLY A 70 15.59 9.15 18.81
N PHE A 71 15.73 10.46 19.07
CA PHE A 71 15.09 11.52 18.26
C PHE A 71 15.60 11.54 16.81
N ASP A 72 16.81 11.04 16.57
CA ASP A 72 17.50 11.07 15.27
C ASP A 72 17.52 9.73 14.53
N TYR A 73 16.75 8.72 15.00
CA TYR A 73 16.73 7.38 14.43
C TYR A 73 16.50 7.41 12.91
N TRP A 74 15.44 8.11 12.49
CA TRP A 74 15.03 8.16 11.10
C TRP A 74 16.00 8.95 10.22
N GLN A 75 16.62 10.00 10.75
CA GLN A 75 17.65 10.77 10.03
C GLN A 75 18.93 9.95 9.85
N LYS A 76 19.35 9.18 10.87
CA LYS A 76 20.48 8.25 10.75
C LYS A 76 20.19 7.12 9.76
N PHE A 77 18.98 6.57 9.82
CA PHE A 77 18.51 5.57 8.86
C PHE A 77 18.51 6.14 7.43
N GLU A 78 17.99 7.36 7.24
CA GLU A 78 17.99 8.03 5.93
C GLU A 78 19.41 8.22 5.39
N HIS A 79 20.32 8.73 6.22
CA HIS A 79 21.72 8.88 5.84
C HIS A 79 22.39 7.53 5.52
N TYR A 80 22.03 6.46 6.24
CA TYR A 80 22.51 5.10 5.95
C TYR A 80 22.04 4.61 4.58
N VAL A 81 20.75 4.74 4.27
CA VAL A 81 20.20 4.35 2.95
C VAL A 81 20.83 5.20 1.83
N TRP A 82 21.01 6.50 2.06
CA TRP A 82 21.71 7.37 1.12
C TRP A 82 23.16 6.92 0.86
N ARG A 83 23.90 6.53 1.92
CA ARG A 83 25.27 5.99 1.78
C ARG A 83 25.30 4.69 0.98
N LEU A 84 24.33 3.79 1.19
CA LEU A 84 24.22 2.55 0.44
C LEU A 84 24.03 2.82 -1.05
N ASN A 85 23.08 3.69 -1.41
CA ASN A 85 22.85 4.05 -2.82
C ASN A 85 24.06 4.75 -3.45
N ARG A 86 24.69 5.70 -2.74
CA ARG A 86 25.88 6.41 -3.24
C ARG A 86 27.11 5.52 -3.40
N GLY A 87 27.24 4.50 -2.56
CA GLY A 87 28.36 3.55 -2.59
C GLY A 87 28.17 2.38 -3.55
N SER A 88 27.00 2.27 -4.18
CA SER A 88 26.63 1.13 -5.02
C SER A 88 26.86 1.40 -6.51
N GLY A 89 27.16 0.33 -7.25
CA GLY A 89 27.22 0.40 -8.71
C GLY A 89 25.82 0.50 -9.34
N ARG A 90 25.76 0.85 -10.63
CA ARG A 90 24.52 1.04 -11.42
C ARG A 90 23.51 -0.13 -11.42
N ASN A 91 23.91 -1.32 -10.99
CA ASN A 91 23.07 -2.52 -10.96
C ASN A 91 22.50 -2.79 -9.56
N VAL A 92 22.81 -1.96 -8.56
CA VAL A 92 22.36 -2.14 -7.19
C VAL A 92 21.69 -0.86 -6.72
N GLN A 93 20.47 -1.02 -6.21
CA GLN A 93 19.70 0.07 -5.61
C GLN A 93 19.07 -0.40 -4.31
N TYR A 94 18.90 0.54 -3.40
CA TYR A 94 18.27 0.34 -2.10
C TYR A 94 17.03 1.21 -2.02
N LYS A 95 15.89 0.58 -1.72
CA LYS A 95 14.61 1.26 -1.53
C LYS A 95 13.98 0.88 -0.21
N VAL A 96 13.21 1.79 0.35
CA VAL A 96 12.40 1.57 1.53
C VAL A 96 10.95 1.54 1.12
N LEU A 97 10.29 0.41 1.33
CA LEU A 97 8.87 0.23 1.06
C LEU A 97 8.08 0.41 2.35
N TYR A 98 7.16 1.37 2.39
CA TYR A 98 6.13 1.48 3.42
C TYR A 98 4.88 0.72 2.96
N LEU A 99 4.80 -0.56 3.33
CA LEU A 99 3.71 -1.45 2.95
C LEU A 99 2.55 -1.30 3.96
N GLY A 100 1.45 -0.68 3.52
CA GLY A 100 0.27 -0.43 4.34
C GLY A 100 -0.89 -1.35 4.01
N ARG A 101 -1.41 -2.07 5.01
CA ARG A 101 -2.68 -2.79 4.86
C ARG A 101 -3.84 -1.79 4.89
N HIS A 102 -4.81 -1.95 3.99
CA HIS A 102 -6.02 -1.13 3.99
C HIS A 102 -6.71 -1.09 5.38
N GLY A 103 -7.46 -0.02 5.64
CA GLY A 103 -8.35 0.06 6.81
C GLY A 103 -9.47 -0.98 6.73
N GLU A 104 -10.11 -1.28 7.86
CA GLU A 104 -11.19 -2.27 7.94
C GLU A 104 -12.26 -2.03 6.86
N GLY A 105 -12.51 -3.07 6.05
CA GLY A 105 -13.55 -3.07 5.03
C GLY A 105 -14.79 -3.85 5.45
N TYR A 106 -15.90 -3.61 4.77
CA TYR A 106 -17.15 -4.36 5.03
C TYR A 106 -16.98 -5.88 4.88
N HIS A 107 -16.07 -6.35 4.02
CA HIS A 107 -15.72 -7.77 3.93
C HIS A 107 -15.06 -8.31 5.22
N ASN A 108 -14.25 -7.51 5.92
CA ASN A 108 -13.64 -7.94 7.20
C ASN A 108 -14.69 -8.06 8.30
N VAL A 109 -15.64 -7.12 8.34
CA VAL A 109 -16.78 -7.19 9.27
C VAL A 109 -17.64 -8.41 8.98
N ALA A 110 -17.95 -8.66 7.70
CA ALA A 110 -18.74 -9.80 7.29
C ALA A 110 -18.05 -11.14 7.62
N GLU A 111 -16.76 -11.29 7.31
CA GLU A 111 -15.99 -12.48 7.70
C GLU A 111 -16.01 -12.69 9.22
N SER A 112 -15.81 -11.61 10.00
CA SER A 112 -15.83 -11.68 11.46
C SER A 112 -17.20 -12.08 12.00
N TYR A 113 -18.29 -11.62 11.37
CA TYR A 113 -19.66 -11.92 11.76
C TYR A 113 -20.08 -13.35 11.42
N TYR A 114 -19.80 -13.80 10.19
CA TYR A 114 -20.21 -15.13 9.72
C TYR A 114 -19.23 -16.25 10.11
N GLY A 115 -18.01 -15.88 10.49
CA GLY A 115 -16.90 -16.79 10.72
C GLY A 115 -16.24 -17.27 9.43
N THR A 116 -14.92 -17.40 9.45
CA THR A 116 -14.10 -17.78 8.28
C THR A 116 -14.60 -19.03 7.54
N PRO A 117 -15.07 -20.12 8.18
CA PRO A 117 -15.56 -21.28 7.43
C PRO A 117 -16.78 -20.97 6.54
N LEU A 118 -17.79 -20.29 7.09
CA LEU A 118 -19.02 -19.97 6.34
C LEU A 118 -18.81 -18.78 5.38
N TRP A 119 -17.92 -17.85 5.76
CA TRP A 119 -17.44 -16.81 4.87
C TRP A 119 -16.86 -17.40 3.59
N ASN A 120 -15.85 -18.26 3.72
CA ASN A 120 -15.12 -18.83 2.59
C ASN A 120 -16.00 -19.72 1.69
N CYS A 121 -16.93 -20.50 2.27
CA CYS A 121 -17.70 -21.46 1.48
C CYS A 121 -19.03 -20.93 0.91
N TYR A 122 -19.50 -19.74 1.33
CA TYR A 122 -20.78 -19.18 0.87
C TYR A 122 -20.82 -17.66 0.80
N TRP A 123 -20.64 -16.95 1.92
CA TRP A 123 -20.95 -15.50 1.96
C TRP A 123 -20.01 -14.65 1.12
N SER A 124 -18.72 -15.01 1.05
CA SER A 124 -17.74 -14.34 0.21
C SER A 124 -18.06 -14.45 -1.29
N LEU A 125 -18.89 -15.42 -1.68
CA LEU A 125 -19.31 -15.66 -3.08
C LEU A 125 -20.51 -14.81 -3.48
N GLN A 126 -21.18 -14.18 -2.52
CA GLN A 126 -22.23 -13.21 -2.74
C GLN A 126 -21.65 -11.81 -2.82
N ASP A 127 -22.34 -10.87 -3.45
CA ASP A 127 -21.90 -9.46 -3.46
C ASP A 127 -22.19 -8.76 -2.12
N GLY A 128 -23.11 -9.31 -1.32
CA GLY A 128 -23.60 -8.75 -0.07
C GLY A 128 -24.75 -9.58 0.51
N ASN A 129 -25.39 -9.05 1.56
CA ASN A 129 -26.58 -9.64 2.20
C ASN A 129 -27.83 -8.74 2.14
N GLY A 130 -27.86 -7.78 1.21
CA GLY A 130 -28.92 -6.78 1.11
C GLY A 130 -28.81 -5.61 2.09
N THR A 131 -28.05 -5.74 3.18
CA THR A 131 -27.77 -4.64 4.14
C THR A 131 -26.35 -4.11 4.01
N SER A 132 -25.39 -4.97 3.68
CA SER A 132 -23.98 -4.62 3.44
C SER A 132 -23.50 -5.21 2.13
N VAL A 133 -22.56 -4.51 1.49
CA VAL A 133 -21.92 -4.91 0.23
C VAL A 133 -20.44 -5.14 0.50
N TRP A 134 -19.93 -6.30 0.10
CA TRP A 134 -18.52 -6.65 0.21
C TRP A 134 -17.87 -7.00 -1.13
N ALA A 135 -18.62 -7.05 -2.23
CA ALA A 135 -18.04 -6.94 -3.56
C ALA A 135 -17.27 -5.63 -3.69
N ASP A 136 -15.99 -5.70 -4.11
CA ASP A 136 -15.03 -4.59 -4.08
C ASP A 136 -15.20 -3.67 -2.84
N ALA A 137 -15.21 -4.28 -1.66
CA ALA A 137 -15.67 -3.63 -0.44
C ALA A 137 -15.04 -2.25 -0.19
N LYS A 138 -15.88 -1.28 0.18
CA LYS A 138 -15.45 -0.02 0.78
C LYS A 138 -14.93 -0.23 2.21
N ILE A 139 -14.14 0.72 2.70
CA ILE A 139 -13.78 0.78 4.13
C ILE A 139 -15.00 1.20 4.99
N THR A 140 -15.05 0.69 6.23
CA THR A 140 -16.04 1.06 7.25
C THR A 140 -15.68 2.39 7.90
N SER A 141 -16.52 2.90 8.80
CA SER A 141 -16.19 4.05 9.65
C SER A 141 -14.95 3.79 10.52
N ASN A 142 -14.78 2.55 11.01
CA ASN A 142 -13.56 2.15 11.72
C ASN A 142 -12.34 2.16 10.77
N GLY A 143 -12.48 1.66 9.55
CA GLY A 143 -11.42 1.74 8.53
C GLY A 143 -11.02 3.17 8.18
N VAL A 144 -11.98 4.10 8.11
CA VAL A 144 -11.71 5.54 7.97
C VAL A 144 -10.91 6.07 9.15
N ALA A 145 -11.31 5.75 10.38
CA ALA A 145 -10.59 6.18 11.59
C ALA A 145 -9.15 5.63 11.62
N GLN A 146 -8.94 4.39 11.17
CA GLN A 146 -7.60 3.80 11.02
C GLN A 146 -6.74 4.56 10.00
N ALA A 147 -7.29 4.89 8.83
CA ALA A 147 -6.57 5.65 7.81
C ALA A 147 -6.22 7.08 8.29
N LEU A 148 -7.16 7.76 8.95
CA LEU A 148 -6.92 9.09 9.54
C LEU A 148 -5.91 9.06 10.68
N LYS A 149 -5.84 7.95 11.44
CA LYS A 149 -4.77 7.76 12.43
C LYS A 149 -3.39 7.69 11.77
N ALA A 150 -3.27 7.01 10.62
CA ALA A 150 -2.04 6.98 9.84
C ALA A 150 -1.71 8.38 9.26
N ASN A 151 -2.71 9.13 8.80
CA ASN A 151 -2.52 10.52 8.38
C ASN A 151 -1.97 11.40 9.51
N ALA A 152 -2.57 11.35 10.70
CA ALA A 152 -2.11 12.10 11.86
C ALA A 152 -0.67 11.70 12.27
N PHE A 153 -0.33 10.41 12.16
CA PHE A 153 1.04 9.94 12.36
C PHE A 153 2.01 10.62 11.37
N TRP A 154 1.72 10.59 10.07
CA TRP A 154 2.57 11.22 9.05
C TRP A 154 2.68 12.73 9.26
N ALA A 155 1.58 13.44 9.50
CA ALA A 155 1.57 14.87 9.79
C ALA A 155 2.47 15.22 10.99
N ASN A 156 2.48 14.39 12.02
CA ASN A 156 3.37 14.56 13.17
C ASN A 156 4.82 14.17 12.84
N ALA A 157 5.05 13.06 12.15
CA ALA A 157 6.37 12.54 11.81
C ALA A 157 7.17 13.51 10.92
N ILE A 158 6.50 14.20 10.00
CA ILE A 158 7.09 15.29 9.18
C ILE A 158 7.66 16.40 10.06
N LYS A 159 6.93 16.78 11.11
CA LYS A 159 7.29 17.91 11.97
C LYS A 159 8.35 17.53 13.00
N THR A 160 8.22 16.35 13.59
CA THR A 160 8.94 15.96 14.80
C THR A 160 10.11 15.02 14.53
N THR A 161 9.84 13.80 14.06
CA THR A 161 10.84 12.74 13.89
C THR A 161 11.61 12.81 12.58
N LYS A 162 11.21 13.71 11.67
CA LYS A 162 11.81 13.85 10.32
C LYS A 162 11.92 12.51 9.61
N THR A 163 10.87 11.68 9.76
CA THR A 163 10.77 10.40 9.05
C THR A 163 10.77 10.67 7.55
N PRO A 164 11.62 9.97 6.76
CA PRO A 164 11.62 10.10 5.31
C PRO A 164 10.22 9.90 4.75
N LEU A 165 9.77 10.86 3.97
CA LEU A 165 8.47 10.78 3.31
C LEU A 165 8.54 9.89 2.08
N PRO A 166 7.45 9.18 1.75
CA PRO A 166 7.34 8.57 0.44
C PRO A 166 7.47 9.64 -0.66
N GLU A 167 8.23 9.29 -1.69
CA GLU A 167 8.46 10.10 -2.87
C GLU A 167 7.53 9.66 -4.01
N SER A 168 7.20 8.36 -4.02
CA SER A 168 6.17 7.74 -4.85
C SER A 168 5.13 6.99 -4.01
N TYR A 169 3.92 6.92 -4.55
CA TYR A 169 2.77 6.29 -3.91
C TYR A 169 2.12 5.30 -4.87
N TYR A 170 1.89 4.08 -4.41
CA TYR A 170 1.19 3.04 -5.14
C TYR A 170 0.00 2.52 -4.35
N SER A 171 -1.04 2.10 -5.05
CA SER A 171 -2.21 1.46 -4.45
C SER A 171 -2.65 0.27 -5.26
N SER A 172 -3.17 -0.75 -4.57
CA SER A 172 -4.08 -1.72 -5.16
C SER A 172 -5.27 -1.04 -5.85
N PRO A 173 -5.84 -1.65 -6.92
CA PRO A 173 -7.06 -1.17 -7.56
C PRO A 173 -8.34 -1.38 -6.75
N LEU A 174 -8.31 -2.19 -5.68
CA LEU A 174 -9.49 -2.47 -4.88
C LEU A 174 -9.89 -1.25 -4.04
N THR A 175 -11.17 -0.91 -4.04
CA THR A 175 -11.74 0.36 -3.52
C THR A 175 -11.25 0.67 -2.11
N ARG A 176 -11.18 -0.33 -1.22
CA ARG A 176 -10.66 -0.17 0.15
C ARG A 176 -9.23 0.38 0.24
N CYS A 177 -8.34 0.00 -0.67
CA CYS A 177 -6.96 0.51 -0.70
C CYS A 177 -6.91 1.93 -1.27
N LEU A 178 -7.72 2.22 -2.29
CA LEU A 178 -7.83 3.56 -2.86
C LEU A 178 -8.35 4.56 -1.82
N GLN A 179 -9.40 4.19 -1.06
CA GLN A 179 -9.93 5.01 0.03
C GLN A 179 -8.91 5.17 1.17
N THR A 180 -8.24 4.09 1.57
CA THR A 180 -7.25 4.13 2.66
C THR A 180 -6.07 5.03 2.29
N SER A 181 -5.49 4.86 1.10
CA SER A 181 -4.34 5.66 0.66
C SER A 181 -4.72 7.14 0.57
N ASN A 182 -5.90 7.45 0.01
CA ASN A 182 -6.38 8.83 -0.11
C ASN A 182 -6.50 9.48 1.27
N LEU A 183 -7.17 8.82 2.22
CA LEU A 183 -7.32 9.34 3.58
C LEU A 183 -6.01 9.41 4.35
N THR A 184 -5.05 8.53 4.05
CA THR A 184 -3.76 8.51 4.73
C THR A 184 -2.88 9.70 4.33
N PHE A 185 -2.88 10.10 3.05
CA PHE A 185 -1.88 11.04 2.54
C PHE A 185 -2.43 12.37 2.01
N SER A 186 -3.71 12.43 1.62
CA SER A 186 -4.29 13.68 1.14
C SER A 186 -4.31 14.75 2.25
N GLY A 187 -4.00 15.99 1.86
CA GLY A 187 -3.99 17.14 2.77
C GLY A 187 -2.74 17.22 3.68
N LEU A 188 -1.79 16.28 3.56
CA LEU A 188 -0.50 16.42 4.23
C LEU A 188 0.33 17.55 3.61
N ASP A 189 1.13 18.21 4.44
CA ASP A 189 2.11 19.23 4.03
C ASP A 189 3.34 18.55 3.40
N LEU A 190 3.18 18.10 2.15
CA LEU A 190 4.20 17.39 1.39
C LEU A 190 5.06 18.37 0.57
N PRO A 191 6.37 18.08 0.40
CA PRO A 191 7.22 18.87 -0.48
C PRO A 191 6.66 18.95 -1.91
N SER A 192 6.74 20.11 -2.55
CA SER A 192 6.21 20.33 -3.90
C SER A 192 6.79 19.40 -4.97
N GLY A 193 8.02 18.93 -4.79
CA GLY A 193 8.67 17.95 -5.67
C GLY A 193 8.30 16.48 -5.39
N LYS A 194 7.48 16.20 -4.37
CA LYS A 194 7.03 14.86 -3.97
C LYS A 194 5.53 14.87 -3.64
N PRO A 195 4.66 15.33 -4.57
CA PRO A 195 3.24 15.43 -4.30
C PRO A 195 2.61 14.04 -4.14
N PHE A 196 1.48 13.98 -3.43
CA PHE A 196 0.67 12.76 -3.37
C PHE A 196 -0.09 12.57 -4.69
N ILE A 197 0.51 11.82 -5.62
CA ILE A 197 -0.08 11.43 -6.90
C ILE A 197 0.09 9.91 -7.05
N PRO A 198 -0.86 9.11 -6.51
CA PRO A 198 -0.70 7.66 -6.52
C PRO A 198 -0.83 7.05 -7.91
N THR A 199 -0.13 5.94 -8.12
CA THR A 199 -0.34 5.08 -9.28
C THR A 199 -1.02 3.77 -8.86
N VAL A 200 -2.15 3.47 -9.49
CA VAL A 200 -2.87 2.21 -9.33
C VAL A 200 -2.15 1.13 -10.14
N LYS A 201 -1.74 0.05 -9.45
CA LYS A 201 -1.09 -1.13 -10.04
C LYS A 201 -1.92 -2.36 -9.74
N GLU A 202 -2.35 -3.06 -10.78
CA GLU A 202 -3.23 -4.22 -10.74
C GLU A 202 -2.70 -5.28 -9.77
N PHE A 203 -1.41 -5.60 -9.87
CA PHE A 203 -0.80 -6.68 -9.10
C PHE A 203 -0.47 -6.33 -7.64
N PHE A 204 -0.75 -5.12 -7.15
CA PHE A 204 -0.84 -4.88 -5.70
C PHE A 204 -2.19 -5.28 -5.10
N ARG A 205 -3.07 -5.95 -5.85
CA ARG A 205 -4.34 -6.52 -5.37
C ARG A 205 -4.18 -7.74 -4.45
N GLU A 206 -5.21 -7.99 -3.65
CA GLU A 206 -5.28 -9.18 -2.79
C GLU A 206 -5.15 -10.47 -3.61
N GLY A 207 -4.84 -11.58 -2.93
CA GLY A 207 -4.99 -12.92 -3.49
C GLY A 207 -6.31 -13.03 -4.26
N ILE A 208 -6.26 -13.56 -5.48
CA ILE A 208 -7.42 -13.61 -6.36
C ILE A 208 -8.15 -14.93 -6.14
N SER A 209 -9.33 -14.85 -5.54
CA SER A 209 -10.23 -15.99 -5.41
C SER A 209 -11.62 -15.69 -5.97
N GLY A 210 -12.50 -16.69 -5.97
CA GLY A 210 -13.90 -16.54 -6.34
C GLY A 210 -14.68 -15.67 -5.35
N HIS A 211 -14.05 -15.16 -4.29
CA HIS A 211 -14.63 -14.18 -3.38
C HIS A 211 -14.87 -12.87 -4.13
N THR A 212 -16.07 -12.30 -4.00
CA THR A 212 -16.47 -11.06 -4.69
C THR A 212 -15.71 -9.85 -4.17
N CYS A 213 -15.17 -9.91 -2.94
CA CYS A 213 -14.29 -8.88 -2.39
C CYS A 213 -12.93 -8.79 -3.09
N ASP A 214 -12.55 -9.81 -3.84
CA ASP A 214 -11.31 -9.83 -4.62
C ASP A 214 -11.53 -9.28 -6.02
N ARG A 215 -12.78 -9.19 -6.49
CA ARG A 215 -13.17 -8.60 -7.78
C ARG A 215 -13.07 -7.08 -7.70
N ARG A 216 -12.23 -6.46 -8.53
CA ARG A 216 -12.10 -4.98 -8.56
C ARG A 216 -13.23 -4.33 -9.35
N GLY A 217 -13.53 -3.08 -9.02
CA GLY A 217 -14.34 -2.20 -9.87
C GLY A 217 -13.72 -1.93 -11.24
N THR A 218 -14.49 -1.31 -12.12
CA THR A 218 -14.00 -1.00 -13.47
C THR A 218 -12.96 0.12 -13.45
N LYS A 219 -12.13 0.19 -14.49
CA LYS A 219 -11.17 1.29 -14.68
C LYS A 219 -11.88 2.65 -14.66
N SER A 220 -13.01 2.77 -15.35
CA SER A 220 -13.79 4.02 -15.38
C SER A 220 -14.32 4.40 -13.99
N TYR A 221 -14.75 3.42 -13.18
CA TYR A 221 -15.14 3.66 -11.80
C TYR A 221 -13.97 4.14 -10.94
N ILE A 222 -12.79 3.51 -11.06
CA ILE A 222 -11.58 3.92 -10.33
C ILE A 222 -11.20 5.35 -10.72
N GLN A 223 -11.12 5.63 -12.02
CA GLN A 223 -10.72 6.94 -12.53
C GLN A 223 -11.70 8.06 -12.14
N SER A 224 -13.00 7.80 -12.17
CA SER A 224 -14.01 8.79 -11.78
C SER A 224 -14.06 9.00 -10.26
N SER A 225 -13.79 7.97 -9.46
CA SER A 225 -13.79 8.06 -7.99
C SER A 225 -12.50 8.70 -7.44
N PHE A 226 -11.37 8.52 -8.13
CA PHE A 226 -10.05 9.02 -7.74
C PHE A 226 -9.37 9.73 -8.93
N PRO A 227 -9.86 10.91 -9.35
CA PRO A 227 -9.44 11.55 -10.61
C PRO A 227 -7.98 12.01 -10.62
N THR A 228 -7.34 12.17 -9.47
CA THR A 228 -5.93 12.53 -9.35
C THR A 228 -5.00 11.33 -9.40
N TYR A 229 -5.52 10.11 -9.34
CA TYR A 229 -4.70 8.90 -9.36
C TYR A 229 -4.35 8.56 -10.81
N ASN A 230 -3.11 8.18 -11.03
CA ASN A 230 -2.69 7.55 -12.28
C ASN A 230 -3.15 6.09 -12.27
N ILE A 231 -3.51 5.56 -13.43
CA ILE A 231 -3.75 4.13 -13.64
C ILE A 231 -2.68 3.63 -14.60
N GLU A 232 -2.06 2.49 -14.30
CA GLU A 232 -0.98 1.96 -15.12
C GLU A 232 -1.39 1.68 -16.58
N ALA A 233 -0.40 1.68 -17.46
CA ALA A 233 -0.60 1.32 -18.85
C ALA A 233 -1.07 -0.14 -18.98
N GLY A 234 -1.97 -0.41 -19.93
CA GLY A 234 -2.51 -1.76 -20.14
C GLY A 234 -3.61 -2.19 -19.16
N PHE A 235 -3.97 -1.35 -18.19
CA PHE A 235 -5.07 -1.64 -17.27
C PHE A 235 -6.41 -1.78 -18.00
N THR A 236 -7.05 -2.93 -17.87
CA THR A 236 -8.29 -3.30 -18.57
C THR A 236 -9.53 -2.67 -17.92
N GLU A 237 -10.57 -2.42 -18.71
CA GLU A 237 -11.80 -1.78 -18.19
C GLU A 237 -12.45 -2.63 -17.11
N THR A 238 -12.72 -3.90 -17.39
CA THR A 238 -13.28 -4.88 -16.44
C THR A 238 -12.18 -5.73 -15.80
N ASP A 239 -12.51 -6.39 -14.70
CA ASP A 239 -11.60 -7.34 -14.05
C ASP A 239 -11.55 -8.67 -14.82
N GLU A 240 -10.50 -8.86 -15.62
CA GLU A 240 -10.29 -10.10 -16.39
C GLU A 240 -9.56 -11.19 -15.60
N LEU A 241 -9.00 -10.85 -14.44
CA LEU A 241 -8.25 -11.79 -13.61
C LEU A 241 -9.18 -12.55 -12.64
N TRP A 242 -10.21 -11.90 -12.13
CA TRP A 242 -11.17 -12.53 -11.23
C TRP A 242 -12.01 -13.59 -11.96
N LYS A 243 -12.06 -14.79 -11.40
CA LYS A 243 -12.79 -15.93 -11.95
C LYS A 243 -13.74 -16.48 -10.89
N PRO A 244 -15.05 -16.55 -11.16
CA PRO A 244 -15.99 -17.17 -10.23
C PRO A 244 -15.54 -18.59 -9.86
N LEU A 245 -15.66 -18.93 -8.57
CA LEU A 245 -15.39 -20.28 -8.02
C LEU A 245 -13.94 -20.78 -8.16
N LEU A 246 -13.00 -19.95 -8.61
CA LEU A 246 -11.59 -20.33 -8.76
C LEU A 246 -10.70 -19.46 -7.88
N ALA A 247 -9.59 -20.01 -7.40
CA ALA A 247 -8.54 -19.28 -6.71
C ALA A 247 -7.19 -19.46 -7.40
N GLU A 248 -6.40 -18.39 -7.38
CA GLU A 248 -4.99 -18.45 -7.75
C GLU A 248 -4.21 -19.23 -6.68
N GLU A 249 -3.19 -19.96 -7.13
CA GLU A 249 -2.25 -20.60 -6.21
C GLU A 249 -1.31 -19.56 -5.59
N ARG A 250 -0.82 -19.89 -4.39
CA ARG A 250 0.11 -19.03 -3.65
C ARG A 250 1.36 -18.68 -4.46
N GLU A 251 1.87 -19.64 -5.25
CA GLU A 251 3.01 -19.47 -6.14
C GLU A 251 2.72 -18.48 -7.27
N ASN A 252 1.47 -18.46 -7.78
CA ASN A 252 1.06 -17.49 -8.79
C ASN A 252 1.00 -16.08 -8.20
N GLN A 253 0.52 -15.94 -6.96
CA GLN A 253 0.55 -14.67 -6.26
C GLN A 253 1.99 -14.15 -6.09
N ASP A 254 2.94 -15.03 -5.71
CA ASP A 254 4.35 -14.65 -5.59
C ASP A 254 4.97 -14.23 -6.94
N ILE A 255 4.57 -14.90 -8.05
CA ILE A 255 5.00 -14.52 -9.40
C ILE A 255 4.49 -13.11 -9.77
N ARG A 256 3.20 -12.80 -9.58
CA ARG A 256 2.67 -11.46 -9.91
C ARG A 256 3.17 -10.37 -8.96
N SER A 257 3.39 -10.71 -7.68
CA SER A 257 4.02 -9.82 -6.70
C SER A 257 5.44 -9.46 -7.13
N LYS A 258 6.20 -10.43 -7.64
CA LYS A 258 7.51 -10.16 -8.25
C LYS A 258 7.39 -9.29 -9.49
N GLN A 259 6.40 -9.50 -10.36
CA GLN A 259 6.21 -8.68 -11.55
C GLN A 259 5.99 -7.21 -11.22
N VAL A 260 5.13 -6.88 -10.23
CA VAL A 260 4.92 -5.48 -9.83
C VAL A 260 6.12 -4.88 -9.12
N LEU A 261 6.86 -5.67 -8.33
CA LEU A 261 8.13 -5.23 -7.76
C LEU A 261 9.15 -4.92 -8.86
N ASP A 262 9.29 -5.79 -9.86
CA ASP A 262 10.23 -5.59 -10.97
C ASP A 262 9.88 -4.36 -11.79
N ASP A 263 8.59 -4.10 -12.00
CA ASP A 263 8.13 -2.88 -12.66
C ASP A 263 8.43 -1.63 -11.82
N VAL A 264 8.09 -1.62 -10.53
CA VAL A 264 8.37 -0.47 -9.64
C VAL A 264 9.88 -0.22 -9.49
N PHE A 265 10.68 -1.24 -9.22
CA PHE A 265 12.14 -1.09 -9.09
C PHE A 265 12.83 -0.81 -10.43
N GLY A 266 12.22 -1.19 -11.55
CA GLY A 266 12.77 -0.95 -12.88
C GLY A 266 12.37 0.39 -13.51
N SER A 267 11.35 1.08 -12.99
CA SER A 267 10.80 2.29 -13.60
C SER A 267 10.73 3.52 -12.68
N ASP A 268 10.78 3.33 -11.37
CA ASP A 268 10.75 4.41 -10.38
C ASP A 268 12.16 4.63 -9.84
N ASP A 269 12.65 5.87 -9.81
CA ASP A 269 13.97 6.21 -9.23
C ASP A 269 13.90 6.55 -7.74
N SER A 270 12.70 6.57 -7.15
CA SER A 270 12.46 6.94 -5.76
C SER A 270 13.10 5.97 -4.77
N THR A 271 13.66 6.50 -3.68
CA THR A 271 14.20 5.69 -2.58
C THR A 271 13.11 5.27 -1.60
N TYR A 272 12.16 6.15 -1.30
CA TYR A 272 11.10 5.90 -0.32
C TYR A 272 9.76 5.78 -1.02
N ILE A 273 9.12 4.62 -0.90
CA ILE A 273 7.90 4.30 -1.68
C ILE A 273 6.81 3.82 -0.73
N SER A 274 5.61 4.37 -0.85
CA SER A 274 4.44 3.83 -0.16
C SER A 274 3.65 2.89 -1.07
N VAL A 275 3.21 1.77 -0.53
CA VAL A 275 2.30 0.83 -1.20
C VAL A 275 1.13 0.54 -0.28
N THR A 276 -0.09 0.91 -0.67
CA THR A 276 -1.31 0.54 0.05
C THR A 276 -1.94 -0.69 -0.58
N SER A 277 -2.02 -1.78 0.18
CA SER A 277 -2.39 -3.12 -0.30
C SER A 277 -3.13 -3.92 0.79
N HIS A 278 -3.05 -5.25 0.73
CA HIS A 278 -3.88 -6.20 1.49
C HIS A 278 -3.01 -7.15 2.31
N SER A 279 -3.62 -7.91 3.20
CA SER A 279 -2.89 -8.87 4.05
C SER A 279 -2.20 -9.96 3.26
N GLY A 280 -2.89 -10.62 2.32
CA GLY A 280 -2.30 -11.72 1.55
C GLY A 280 -1.23 -11.20 0.59
N GLU A 281 -1.50 -10.08 -0.07
CA GLU A 281 -0.54 -9.43 -0.97
C GLU A 281 0.72 -8.95 -0.26
N ILE A 282 0.62 -8.24 0.87
CA ILE A 282 1.81 -7.84 1.64
C ILE A 282 2.58 -9.08 2.10
N THR A 283 1.88 -10.14 2.51
CA THR A 283 2.52 -11.41 2.87
C THR A 283 3.27 -12.03 1.68
N SER A 284 2.77 -11.88 0.45
CA SER A 284 3.46 -12.32 -0.78
C SER A 284 4.66 -11.45 -1.12
N LEU A 285 4.52 -10.12 -1.08
CA LEU A 285 5.63 -9.18 -1.25
C LEU A 285 6.76 -9.50 -0.27
N LEU A 286 6.47 -9.73 1.01
CA LEU A 286 7.48 -10.08 2.00
C LEU A 286 8.23 -11.39 1.65
N ARG A 287 7.54 -12.41 1.11
CA ARG A 287 8.20 -13.64 0.63
C ARG A 287 9.14 -13.38 -0.53
N VAL A 288 8.68 -12.64 -1.55
CA VAL A 288 9.49 -12.28 -2.72
C VAL A 288 10.72 -11.46 -2.32
N LEU A 289 10.57 -10.58 -1.35
CA LEU A 289 11.63 -9.74 -0.79
C LEU A 289 12.57 -10.49 0.18
N LYS A 290 12.30 -11.79 0.45
CA LYS A 290 13.02 -12.62 1.42
C LYS A 290 13.00 -12.04 2.84
N HIS A 291 11.95 -11.30 3.17
CA HIS A 291 11.63 -10.90 4.52
C HIS A 291 10.84 -12.03 5.20
N ARG A 292 10.85 -12.07 6.55
CA ARG A 292 9.95 -12.99 7.27
C ARG A 292 8.49 -12.65 6.98
N VAL A 293 7.61 -13.64 7.01
CA VAL A 293 6.18 -13.33 6.95
C VAL A 293 5.79 -12.55 8.21
N PHE A 294 5.10 -11.42 8.04
CA PHE A 294 4.62 -10.58 9.13
C PHE A 294 3.17 -10.18 8.89
N SER A 295 2.30 -10.47 9.86
CA SER A 295 0.88 -10.17 9.76
C SER A 295 0.59 -8.75 10.24
N LEU A 296 -0.07 -7.96 9.38
CA LEU A 296 -0.56 -6.63 9.72
C LEU A 296 -2.04 -6.67 10.07
N SER A 297 -2.44 -5.97 11.13
CA SER A 297 -3.84 -5.61 11.37
C SER A 297 -4.29 -4.55 10.36
N THR A 298 -5.60 -4.35 10.21
CA THR A 298 -6.15 -3.32 9.31
C THR A 298 -5.62 -1.93 9.67
N GLY A 299 -5.24 -1.16 8.66
CA GLY A 299 -4.65 0.17 8.80
C GLY A 299 -3.22 0.22 9.33
N GLN A 300 -2.55 -0.92 9.53
CA GLN A 300 -1.13 -0.94 9.93
C GLN A 300 -0.19 -0.86 8.73
N VAL A 301 1.01 -0.34 8.97
CA VAL A 301 2.08 -0.16 7.97
C VAL A 301 3.37 -0.82 8.49
N ILE A 302 4.11 -1.48 7.59
CA ILE A 302 5.46 -1.99 7.83
C ILE A 302 6.47 -1.32 6.88
N PRO A 303 7.54 -0.71 7.40
CA PRO A 303 8.69 -0.32 6.57
C PRO A 303 9.60 -1.53 6.28
N VAL A 304 10.10 -1.63 5.05
CA VAL A 304 11.00 -2.70 4.61
C VAL A 304 12.15 -2.09 3.79
N LEU A 305 13.40 -2.24 4.26
CA LEU A 305 14.58 -1.84 3.48
C LEU A 305 15.01 -2.97 2.54
N VAL A 306 14.93 -2.72 1.25
CA VAL A 306 15.17 -3.72 0.19
C VAL A 306 16.41 -3.34 -0.60
N LYS A 307 17.35 -4.28 -0.74
CA LYS A 307 18.36 -4.26 -1.80
C LYS A 307 17.77 -4.96 -3.03
N ALA A 308 17.82 -4.28 -4.15
CA ALA A 308 17.53 -4.82 -5.47
C ALA A 308 18.80 -4.83 -6.30
N GLU A 309 19.14 -5.99 -6.85
CA GLU A 309 20.34 -6.20 -7.65
C GLU A 309 19.96 -6.75 -9.02
N THR A 310 20.22 -5.97 -10.07
CA THR A 310 20.01 -6.36 -11.46
C THR A 310 21.12 -7.32 -11.89
N ILE A 311 20.73 -8.55 -12.21
CA ILE A 311 21.61 -9.62 -12.66
C ILE A 311 21.50 -9.76 -14.17
N VAL A 312 22.62 -9.63 -14.88
CA VAL A 312 22.71 -9.84 -16.34
C VAL A 312 22.98 -11.32 -16.62
N ALA A 313 21.97 -12.15 -16.36
CA ALA A 313 21.97 -13.58 -16.65
C ALA A 313 20.54 -14.02 -16.97
N GLY A 314 20.37 -15.20 -17.57
CA GLY A 314 19.05 -15.78 -17.79
C GLY A 314 18.24 -15.79 -16.49
N ALA A 315 17.05 -15.18 -16.52
CA ALA A 315 16.15 -15.16 -15.37
C ALA A 315 15.82 -16.60 -14.95
N PRO A 316 15.70 -16.88 -13.64
CA PRO A 316 15.17 -18.15 -13.18
C PRO A 316 13.81 -18.41 -13.84
N ALA A 317 13.63 -19.60 -14.39
CA ALA A 317 12.34 -19.99 -14.95
C ALA A 317 11.28 -19.92 -13.84
N THR A 318 10.17 -19.26 -14.14
CA THR A 318 8.97 -19.24 -13.29
C THR A 318 7.84 -19.89 -14.07
N THR A 319 7.10 -20.77 -13.41
CA THR A 319 5.97 -21.47 -14.01
C THR A 319 4.76 -21.21 -13.15
N THR A 320 3.69 -20.69 -13.76
CA THR A 320 2.40 -20.53 -13.10
C THR A 320 1.71 -21.89 -12.96
N LEU A 321 1.03 -22.09 -11.84
CA LEU A 321 0.17 -23.23 -11.59
C LEU A 321 -1.24 -22.98 -12.15
N PRO A 322 -2.00 -24.03 -12.52
CA PRO A 322 -3.41 -23.87 -12.85
C PRO A 322 -4.19 -23.33 -11.65
N TRP A 323 -5.32 -22.66 -11.92
CA TRP A 323 -6.23 -22.20 -10.87
C TRP A 323 -6.92 -23.39 -10.22
N SER A 324 -7.16 -23.30 -8.91
CA SER A 324 -7.88 -24.33 -8.16
C SER A 324 -9.33 -23.94 -7.92
N ALA A 325 -10.21 -24.93 -7.85
CA ALA A 325 -11.59 -24.70 -7.43
C ALA A 325 -11.64 -24.38 -5.93
N ILE A 326 -12.44 -23.38 -5.56
CA ILE A 326 -12.70 -23.08 -4.15
C ILE A 326 -13.68 -24.08 -3.55
N SER A 327 -13.58 -24.31 -2.24
CA SER A 327 -14.53 -25.15 -1.51
C SER A 327 -15.83 -24.38 -1.26
N THR A 328 -16.98 -24.96 -1.64
CA THR A 328 -18.31 -24.38 -1.41
C THR A 328 -19.11 -25.19 -0.39
N CYS A 329 -20.02 -24.55 0.34
CA CYS A 329 -20.86 -25.29 1.29
C CYS A 329 -21.84 -26.21 0.54
N ALA A 330 -22.18 -27.36 1.14
CA ALA A 330 -23.27 -28.20 0.65
C ALA A 330 -24.62 -27.51 0.83
N SER A 331 -25.58 -27.77 -0.05
CA SER A 331 -26.94 -27.25 0.06
C SER A 331 -27.84 -28.18 0.92
N PRO A 332 -28.71 -27.63 1.78
CA PRO A 332 -28.90 -26.21 2.09
C PRO A 332 -27.80 -25.67 3.01
N VAL A 333 -27.46 -24.39 2.86
CA VAL A 333 -26.38 -23.75 3.62
C VAL A 333 -26.83 -23.53 5.08
N PRO A 334 -26.11 -24.07 6.09
CA PRO A 334 -26.48 -23.89 7.49
C PRO A 334 -26.48 -22.41 7.88
N GLY A 335 -27.59 -21.93 8.45
CA GLY A 335 -27.69 -20.55 8.96
C GLY A 335 -27.91 -19.46 7.90
N ALA A 336 -27.93 -19.80 6.60
CA ALA A 336 -28.40 -18.89 5.56
C ALA A 336 -29.93 -18.97 5.52
N THR A 337 -30.61 -18.12 6.30
CA THR A 337 -32.03 -17.86 6.05
C THR A 337 -32.14 -17.10 4.73
N SER A 338 -32.97 -17.59 3.80
CA SER A 338 -33.23 -16.89 2.54
C SER A 338 -33.68 -15.45 2.85
N PRO A 339 -33.23 -14.45 2.07
CA PRO A 339 -33.63 -13.06 2.24
C PRO A 339 -35.15 -12.86 2.10
#